data_AF-A0AB39XF58-F1
#
_entry.id   AF-A0AB39XF58-F1
#
_cell.length_a   1.000
_cell.length_b   1.000
_cell.length_c   1.000
_cell.angle_alpha   90.00
_cell.angle_beta   90.00
_cell.angle_gamma   90.00
#
_symmetry.space_group_name_H-M   'P 1'
#
loop_
_entity.id
_entity.type
_entity.pdbx_description
1 polymer ?
#
loop_
_entity_poly.entity_id
_entity_poly.type
_entity_poly.pdbx_seq_one_letter_code
_entity_poly.pdbx_strand_id
1 'polypeptide(L)'
;MPKEFDWERGFDRNRVLSRVKSIRHKDGRSFDSGGYSFWLPVLSSAIRVTGIAESIKARCIAAAVSDPSLSLTDPDAFLARCDQELEKLAQRPKSKFVLYTTITYAGPKLIDWVTEDGARIYWQPSQRGKFLRAARKAQEAQKFHRSAINVSTEDDTQCPILVHLFAHDPFEAFERGNDHVDRFRGMLNLLVNSGQSVNPFARMTAPSCGEQISARSFPFGSSSRWLARYRNVLV
;
A
#
# COMPACT_ATOMS: atom_id res chain seq x y z
N MET A 1 2.34 3.53 -29.62
CA MET A 1 2.08 4.23 -28.36
C MET A 1 3.27 5.12 -28.00
N PRO A 2 3.10 6.20 -27.22
CA PRO A 2 4.24 6.91 -26.64
C PRO A 2 5.09 5.96 -25.78
N LYS A 3 6.40 6.19 -25.70
CA LYS A 3 7.30 5.47 -24.79
C LYS A 3 7.00 5.92 -23.36
N GLU A 4 6.58 4.99 -22.51
CA GLU A 4 6.22 5.29 -21.11
C GLU A 4 7.36 4.94 -20.15
N PHE A 5 8.29 4.06 -20.58
CA PHE A 5 9.47 3.69 -19.82
C PHE A 5 10.71 4.43 -20.32
N ASP A 6 11.46 5.00 -19.39
CA ASP A 6 12.73 5.67 -19.66
C ASP A 6 13.75 5.35 -18.55
N TRP A 7 15.02 5.56 -18.82
CA TRP A 7 16.05 5.42 -17.79
C TRP A 7 16.17 6.69 -16.96
N GLU A 8 16.25 6.53 -15.64
CA GLU A 8 16.49 7.63 -14.72
C GLU A 8 17.88 8.22 -14.95
N ARG A 9 18.00 9.55 -14.83
CA ARG A 9 19.29 10.23 -15.07
C ARG A 9 20.29 9.87 -13.96
N GLY A 10 21.53 9.62 -14.35
CA GLY A 10 22.62 9.30 -13.41
C GLY A 10 22.79 7.81 -13.08
N PHE A 11 21.91 6.92 -13.57
CA PHE A 11 22.10 5.48 -13.45
C PHE A 11 22.95 4.90 -14.59
N ASP A 12 23.88 4.01 -14.25
CA ASP A 12 24.60 3.19 -15.22
C ASP A 12 23.75 1.99 -15.64
N ARG A 13 22.99 2.19 -16.71
CA ARG A 13 22.02 1.25 -17.29
C ARG A 13 22.65 -0.10 -17.63
N ASN A 14 23.85 -0.06 -18.21
CA ASN A 14 24.59 -1.25 -18.62
C ASN A 14 25.05 -2.06 -17.41
N ARG A 15 25.54 -1.37 -16.37
CA ARG A 15 25.97 -2.03 -15.13
C ARG A 15 24.80 -2.68 -14.41
N VAL A 16 23.66 -2.01 -14.29
CA VAL A 16 22.48 -2.58 -13.60
C VAL A 16 21.98 -3.82 -14.35
N LEU A 17 21.78 -3.72 -15.67
CA LEU A 17 21.30 -4.86 -16.47
C LEU A 17 22.30 -6.02 -16.52
N SER A 18 23.60 -5.75 -16.62
CA SER A 18 24.61 -6.81 -16.58
C SER A 18 24.65 -7.54 -15.24
N ARG A 19 24.38 -6.85 -14.12
CA ARG A 19 24.24 -7.49 -12.81
C ARG A 19 23.00 -8.38 -12.74
N VAL A 20 21.85 -7.91 -13.23
CA VAL A 20 20.63 -8.72 -13.33
C VAL A 20 20.85 -9.93 -14.27
N LYS A 21 21.58 -9.76 -15.36
CA LYS A 21 21.97 -10.87 -16.24
C LYS A 21 22.83 -11.91 -15.52
N SER A 22 23.78 -11.47 -14.70
CA SER A 22 24.72 -12.37 -14.00
C SER A 22 24.05 -13.32 -13.00
N ILE A 23 22.90 -12.91 -12.47
CA ILE A 23 22.11 -13.71 -11.52
C ILE A 23 21.01 -14.53 -12.21
N ARG A 24 20.85 -14.41 -13.54
CA ARG A 24 19.88 -15.17 -14.33
C ARG A 24 20.41 -16.57 -14.60
N HIS A 25 19.61 -17.59 -14.32
CA HIS A 25 19.94 -18.97 -14.64
C HIS A 25 19.85 -19.24 -16.15
N LYS A 26 20.37 -20.40 -16.57
CA LYS A 26 20.48 -20.81 -17.98
C LYS A 26 19.12 -20.95 -18.68
N ASP A 27 18.05 -21.20 -17.92
CA ASP A 27 16.68 -21.27 -18.43
C ASP A 27 16.13 -19.90 -18.88
N GLY A 28 16.80 -18.82 -18.49
CA GLY A 28 16.47 -17.46 -18.87
C GLY A 28 15.28 -16.86 -18.13
N ARG A 29 14.66 -17.61 -17.20
CA ARG A 29 13.44 -17.23 -16.48
C ARG A 29 13.63 -17.26 -14.98
N SER A 30 14.57 -18.07 -14.48
CA SER A 30 14.85 -18.19 -13.07
C SER A 30 16.06 -17.35 -12.68
N PHE A 31 16.11 -16.93 -11.42
CA PHE A 31 17.20 -16.11 -10.88
C PHE A 31 17.65 -16.64 -9.52
N ASP A 32 18.92 -16.39 -9.19
CA ASP A 32 19.39 -16.54 -7.82
C ASP A 32 18.54 -15.69 -6.88
N SER A 33 17.97 -16.28 -5.83
CA SER A 33 16.95 -15.63 -5.01
C SER A 33 17.49 -14.42 -4.25
N GLY A 34 18.71 -14.50 -3.72
CA GLY A 34 19.37 -13.41 -3.01
C GLY A 34 19.74 -12.26 -3.95
N GLY A 35 20.35 -12.58 -5.09
CA GLY A 35 20.68 -11.62 -6.13
C GLY A 35 19.43 -10.92 -6.69
N TYR A 36 18.36 -11.68 -6.94
CA TYR A 36 17.13 -11.17 -7.53
C TYR A 36 16.42 -10.21 -6.59
N SER A 37 16.32 -10.59 -5.31
CA SER A 37 15.70 -9.75 -4.27
C SER A 37 16.43 -8.42 -4.07
N PHE A 38 17.75 -8.40 -4.30
CA PHE A 38 18.55 -7.18 -4.19
C PHE A 38 18.53 -6.33 -5.46
N TRP A 39 18.74 -6.93 -6.64
CA TRP A 39 18.95 -6.17 -7.89
C TRP A 39 17.65 -5.74 -8.57
N LEU A 40 16.53 -6.44 -8.36
CA LEU A 40 15.25 -6.05 -8.96
C LEU A 40 14.75 -4.69 -8.45
N PRO A 41 14.77 -4.38 -7.14
CA PRO A 41 14.47 -3.03 -6.64
C PRO A 41 15.40 -1.95 -7.19
N VAL A 42 16.69 -2.26 -7.35
CA VAL A 42 17.68 -1.33 -7.94
C VAL A 42 17.35 -1.05 -9.40
N LEU A 43 17.02 -2.09 -10.18
CA LEU A 43 16.58 -1.95 -11.56
C LEU A 43 15.28 -1.14 -11.66
N SER A 44 14.30 -1.41 -10.80
CA SER A 44 13.06 -0.63 -10.75
C SER A 44 13.33 0.84 -10.45
N SER A 45 14.25 1.15 -9.54
CA SER A 45 14.63 2.52 -9.21
C SER A 45 15.38 3.23 -10.34
N ALA A 46 16.11 2.48 -11.17
CA ALA A 46 16.83 3.01 -12.32
C ALA A 46 15.92 3.35 -13.52
N ILE A 47 14.65 2.98 -13.46
CA ILE A 47 13.68 3.15 -14.53
C ILE A 47 12.65 4.17 -14.10
N ARG A 48 12.45 5.19 -14.91
CA ARG A 48 11.37 6.17 -14.77
C ARG A 48 10.18 5.72 -15.61
N VAL A 49 8.98 5.97 -15.08
CA VAL A 49 7.72 5.66 -15.76
C VAL A 49 6.79 6.86 -15.63
N THR A 50 5.97 7.10 -16.65
CA THR A 50 4.94 8.15 -16.64
C THR A 50 3.53 7.59 -16.67
N GLY A 51 2.59 8.32 -16.07
CA GLY A 51 1.15 8.09 -16.23
C GLY A 51 0.67 6.73 -15.74
N ILE A 52 -0.13 6.05 -16.58
CA ILE A 52 -0.83 4.81 -16.22
C ILE A 52 0.15 3.66 -15.93
N ALA A 53 1.36 3.72 -16.49
CA ALA A 53 2.33 2.66 -16.37
C ALA A 53 2.97 2.59 -14.96
N GLU A 54 2.83 3.61 -14.12
CA GLU A 54 3.39 3.61 -12.75
C GLU A 54 2.89 2.43 -11.91
N SER A 55 1.58 2.15 -11.95
CA SER A 55 0.95 1.09 -11.14
C SER A 55 1.32 -0.33 -11.59
N ILE A 56 1.80 -0.49 -12.81
CA ILE A 56 2.16 -1.78 -13.42
C ILE A 56 3.64 -1.87 -13.80
N LYS A 57 4.44 -0.86 -13.44
CA LYS A 57 5.88 -0.77 -13.69
C LYS A 57 6.62 -2.02 -13.25
N ALA A 58 6.44 -2.44 -11.99
CA ALA A 58 7.13 -3.59 -11.43
C ALA A 58 6.84 -4.87 -12.22
N ARG A 59 5.60 -5.02 -12.71
CA ARG A 59 5.17 -6.16 -13.50
C ARG A 59 5.77 -6.15 -14.90
N CYS A 60 5.77 -5.00 -15.58
CA CYS A 60 6.41 -4.83 -16.89
C CYS A 60 7.91 -5.15 -16.82
N ILE A 61 8.60 -4.64 -15.79
CA ILE A 61 10.02 -4.90 -15.55
C ILE A 61 10.26 -6.38 -15.28
N ALA A 62 9.51 -7.00 -14.38
CA ALA A 62 9.67 -8.41 -14.05
C ALA A 62 9.42 -9.31 -15.28
N ALA A 63 8.41 -9.00 -16.09
CA ALA A 63 8.11 -9.71 -17.33
C ALA A 63 9.23 -9.55 -18.37
N ALA A 64 9.75 -8.34 -18.55
CA ALA A 64 10.86 -8.08 -19.46
C ALA A 64 12.16 -8.76 -19.02
N VAL A 65 12.50 -8.71 -17.73
CA VAL A 65 13.68 -9.37 -17.15
C VAL A 65 13.62 -10.88 -17.34
N SER A 66 12.44 -11.47 -17.18
CA SER A 66 12.20 -12.91 -17.29
C SER A 66 12.01 -13.39 -18.74
N ASP A 67 12.13 -12.51 -19.73
CA ASP A 67 12.02 -12.88 -21.14
C ASP A 67 13.30 -13.58 -21.62
N PRO A 68 13.26 -14.88 -21.97
CA PRO A 68 14.45 -15.59 -22.41
C PRO A 68 14.97 -15.09 -23.77
N SER A 69 14.11 -14.51 -24.60
CA SER A 69 14.46 -13.98 -25.92
C SER A 69 15.19 -12.63 -25.86
N LEU A 70 15.06 -11.91 -24.74
CA LEU A 70 15.67 -10.62 -24.55
C LEU A 70 17.11 -10.76 -24.02
N SER A 71 18.05 -10.06 -24.68
CA SER A 71 19.40 -9.91 -24.12
C SER A 71 19.43 -8.74 -23.13
N LEU A 72 19.71 -9.03 -21.86
CA LEU A 72 19.90 -8.04 -20.80
C LEU A 72 21.26 -7.30 -20.90
N THR A 73 21.75 -7.10 -22.13
CA THR A 73 22.92 -6.27 -22.45
C THR A 73 22.54 -5.09 -23.34
N ASP A 74 21.30 -5.02 -23.78
CA ASP A 74 20.76 -3.95 -24.61
C ASP A 74 19.71 -3.17 -23.80
N PRO A 75 20.08 -2.00 -23.23
CA PRO A 75 19.17 -1.20 -22.41
C PRO A 75 17.94 -0.68 -23.18
N ASP A 76 18.09 -0.40 -24.47
CA ASP A 76 17.00 0.18 -25.26
C ASP A 76 16.01 -0.91 -25.69
N ALA A 77 16.50 -2.09 -26.08
CA ALA A 77 15.65 -3.26 -26.30
C ALA A 77 14.90 -3.68 -25.02
N PHE A 78 15.55 -3.54 -23.85
CA PHE A 78 14.91 -3.81 -22.57
C PHE A 78 13.72 -2.88 -22.29
N LEU A 79 13.88 -1.56 -22.47
CA LEU A 79 12.76 -0.62 -22.29
C LEU A 79 11.65 -0.84 -23.32
N ALA A 80 12.01 -1.10 -24.58
CA ALA A 80 11.04 -1.42 -25.62
C ALA A 80 10.22 -2.67 -25.26
N ARG A 81 10.84 -3.65 -24.58
CA ARG A 81 10.12 -4.82 -24.09
C ARG A 81 9.17 -4.48 -22.94
N CYS A 82 9.55 -3.58 -22.03
CA CYS A 82 8.66 -3.08 -20.98
C CYS A 82 7.43 -2.37 -21.57
N ASP A 83 7.61 -1.51 -22.58
CA ASP A 83 6.51 -0.85 -23.30
C ASP A 83 5.57 -1.86 -23.98
N GLN A 84 6.12 -2.92 -24.59
CA GLN A 84 5.30 -3.99 -25.20
C GLN A 84 4.47 -4.75 -24.16
N GLU A 85 5.05 -5.06 -22.99
CA GLU A 85 4.30 -5.73 -21.91
C GLU A 85 3.23 -4.81 -21.32
N LEU A 86 3.51 -3.51 -21.21
CA LEU A 86 2.51 -2.51 -20.86
C LEU A 86 1.32 -2.51 -21.83
N GLU A 87 1.59 -2.48 -23.14
CA GLU A 87 0.53 -2.49 -24.15
C GLU A 87 -0.35 -3.74 -24.05
N LYS A 88 0.26 -4.91 -23.85
CA LYS A 88 -0.48 -6.17 -23.63
C LYS A 88 -1.33 -6.15 -22.37
N LEU A 89 -0.86 -5.53 -21.29
CA LEU A 89 -1.61 -5.44 -20.04
C LEU A 89 -2.75 -4.43 -20.14
N ALA A 90 -2.50 -3.28 -20.77
CA ALA A 90 -3.49 -2.22 -20.96
C ALA A 90 -4.70 -2.68 -21.81
N GLN A 91 -4.50 -3.61 -22.73
CA GLN A 91 -5.59 -4.20 -23.55
C GLN A 91 -6.52 -5.13 -22.75
N ARG A 92 -6.12 -5.59 -21.56
CA ARG A 92 -6.95 -6.51 -20.77
C ARG A 92 -8.15 -5.77 -20.17
N PRO A 93 -9.35 -6.37 -20.13
CA PRO A 93 -10.46 -5.75 -19.41
C PRO A 93 -10.17 -5.73 -17.90
N LYS A 94 -10.51 -4.62 -17.23
CA LYS A 94 -10.44 -4.54 -15.77
C LYS A 94 -11.54 -5.39 -15.15
N SER A 95 -11.17 -6.21 -14.17
CA SER A 95 -12.07 -7.02 -13.36
C SER A 95 -12.20 -6.43 -11.96
N LYS A 96 -13.32 -6.73 -11.30
CA LYS A 96 -13.56 -6.30 -9.92
C LYS A 96 -12.84 -7.22 -8.96
N PHE A 97 -12.01 -6.66 -8.09
CA PHE A 97 -11.31 -7.35 -7.01
C PHE A 97 -11.82 -6.86 -5.64
N VAL A 98 -11.76 -7.77 -4.66
CA VAL A 98 -12.01 -7.45 -3.25
C VAL A 98 -10.83 -7.97 -2.44
N LEU A 99 -10.08 -7.07 -1.82
CA LEU A 99 -8.96 -7.39 -0.96
C LEU A 99 -9.39 -7.33 0.49
N TYR A 100 -8.88 -8.27 1.27
CA TYR A 100 -9.09 -8.32 2.71
C TYR A 100 -7.77 -8.13 3.42
N THR A 101 -7.73 -7.16 4.32
CA THR A 101 -6.58 -6.92 5.20
C THR A 101 -7.06 -6.55 6.60
N THR A 102 -6.15 -6.50 7.55
CA THR A 102 -6.40 -6.05 8.92
C THR A 102 -5.43 -4.92 9.25
N ILE A 103 -5.90 -3.91 9.97
CA ILE A 103 -5.07 -2.86 10.55
C ILE A 103 -5.21 -2.86 12.05
N THR A 104 -4.16 -2.48 12.76
CA THR A 104 -4.23 -2.21 14.20
C THR A 104 -4.74 -0.80 14.41
N TYR A 105 -5.86 -0.65 15.12
CA TYR A 105 -6.40 0.67 15.48
C TYR A 105 -7.14 0.60 16.80
N ALA A 106 -6.78 1.49 17.72
CA ALA A 106 -7.42 1.68 19.01
C ALA A 106 -8.09 3.05 19.04
N GLY A 107 -9.39 3.09 18.77
CA GLY A 107 -10.17 4.34 18.75
C GLY A 107 -11.61 4.11 18.29
N PRO A 108 -12.46 5.15 18.34
CA PRO A 108 -13.82 5.05 17.83
C PRO A 108 -13.81 4.86 16.31
N LYS A 109 -14.77 4.09 15.81
CA LYS A 109 -15.07 4.01 14.38
C LYS A 109 -15.73 5.31 13.94
N LEU A 110 -15.05 6.06 13.08
CA LEU A 110 -15.51 7.38 12.63
C LEU A 110 -16.33 7.32 11.34
N ILE A 111 -16.00 6.38 10.44
CA ILE A 111 -16.64 6.22 9.12
C ILE A 111 -16.82 4.74 8.79
N ASP A 112 -17.84 4.41 8.01
CA ASP A 112 -18.06 3.03 7.54
C ASP A 112 -17.23 2.70 6.30
N TRP A 113 -17.09 3.68 5.39
CA TRP A 113 -16.33 3.52 4.16
C TRP A 113 -15.81 4.86 3.64
N VAL A 114 -14.77 4.78 2.82
CA VAL A 114 -14.24 5.90 2.02
C VAL A 114 -14.09 5.45 0.56
N THR A 115 -14.23 6.38 -0.37
CA THR A 115 -13.96 6.14 -1.80
C THR A 115 -12.84 7.08 -2.24
N GLU A 116 -11.85 6.53 -2.95
CA GLU A 116 -10.66 7.24 -3.44
C GLU A 116 -10.25 6.60 -4.77
N ASP A 117 -10.05 7.41 -5.82
CA ASP A 117 -9.55 6.98 -7.15
C ASP A 117 -10.21 5.70 -7.72
N GLY A 118 -11.53 5.57 -7.55
CA GLY A 118 -12.28 4.41 -8.05
C GLY A 118 -12.13 3.13 -7.21
N ALA A 119 -11.44 3.20 -6.07
CA ALA A 119 -11.46 2.19 -5.02
C ALA A 119 -12.41 2.59 -3.89
N ARG A 120 -13.02 1.59 -3.24
CA ARG A 120 -13.86 1.78 -2.06
C ARG A 120 -13.34 0.93 -0.91
N ILE A 121 -12.98 1.58 0.18
CA ILE A 121 -12.44 0.97 1.39
C ILE A 121 -13.57 0.91 2.42
N TYR A 122 -13.94 -0.28 2.87
CA TYR A 122 -14.84 -0.49 4.00
C TYR A 122 -14.03 -0.77 5.25
N TRP A 123 -14.29 0.01 6.29
CA TRP A 123 -13.62 -0.13 7.58
C TRP A 123 -14.55 -0.83 8.56
N GLN A 124 -14.05 -1.89 9.22
CA GLN A 124 -14.82 -2.75 10.11
C GLN A 124 -16.19 -3.14 9.52
N PRO A 125 -16.22 -3.80 8.35
CA PRO A 125 -17.47 -4.27 7.76
C PRO A 125 -18.14 -5.33 8.65
N SER A 126 -19.44 -5.52 8.45
CA SER A 126 -20.22 -6.49 9.22
C SER A 126 -19.61 -7.89 9.18
N GLN A 127 -19.36 -8.46 10.36
CA GLN A 127 -18.77 -9.79 10.51
C GLN A 127 -19.66 -10.94 10.00
N ARG A 128 -20.92 -10.65 9.68
CA ARG A 128 -21.88 -11.65 9.18
C ARG A 128 -21.75 -11.92 7.68
N GLY A 129 -20.95 -11.14 6.95
CA GLY A 129 -20.76 -11.31 5.51
C GLY A 129 -20.09 -12.65 5.14
N LYS A 130 -20.66 -13.37 4.16
CA LYS A 130 -20.10 -14.63 3.64
C LYS A 130 -18.63 -14.49 3.22
N PHE A 131 -18.28 -13.37 2.58
CA PHE A 131 -16.91 -13.07 2.16
C PHE A 131 -15.95 -12.94 3.35
N LEU A 132 -16.31 -12.15 4.37
CA LEU A 132 -15.44 -11.92 5.52
C LEU A 132 -15.17 -13.22 6.29
N ARG A 133 -16.18 -14.09 6.39
CA ARG A 133 -16.02 -15.42 6.99
C ARG A 133 -15.05 -16.29 6.20
N ALA A 134 -15.18 -16.32 4.87
CA ALA A 134 -14.26 -17.05 4.01
C ALA A 134 -12.83 -16.50 4.09
N ALA A 135 -12.68 -15.17 4.11
CA ALA A 135 -11.38 -14.50 4.20
C ALA A 135 -10.69 -14.75 5.55
N ARG A 136 -11.44 -14.72 6.66
CA ARG A 136 -10.93 -15.09 8.00
C ARG A 136 -10.50 -16.54 8.06
N LYS A 137 -11.31 -17.46 7.53
CA LYS A 137 -10.96 -18.89 7.46
C LYS A 137 -9.68 -19.12 6.64
N ALA A 138 -9.50 -18.37 5.54
CA ALA A 138 -8.27 -18.43 4.76
C ALA A 138 -7.05 -17.87 5.53
N GLN A 139 -7.22 -16.78 6.29
CA GLN A 139 -6.17 -16.27 7.17
C GLN A 139 -5.83 -17.22 8.32
N GLU A 140 -6.82 -17.93 8.87
CA GLU A 140 -6.62 -18.96 9.89
C GLU A 140 -5.73 -20.10 9.38
N ALA A 141 -5.94 -20.53 8.13
CA ALA A 141 -5.05 -21.52 7.49
C ALA A 141 -3.60 -21.01 7.35
N GLN A 142 -3.39 -19.70 7.31
CA GLN A 142 -2.07 -19.07 7.27
C GLN A 142 -1.50 -18.72 8.65
N LYS A 143 -2.23 -18.97 9.76
CA LYS A 143 -1.77 -18.66 11.13
C LYS A 143 -0.43 -19.34 11.45
N PHE A 144 -0.20 -20.56 10.96
CA PHE A 144 1.07 -21.28 11.15
C PHE A 144 2.28 -20.51 10.59
N HIS A 145 2.13 -19.87 9.43
CA HIS A 145 3.19 -19.03 8.86
C HIS A 145 3.35 -17.70 9.62
N ARG A 146 2.28 -17.13 10.16
CA ARG A 146 2.34 -15.88 10.94
C ARG A 146 3.03 -16.07 12.30
N SER A 147 2.77 -17.20 12.97
CA SER A 147 3.45 -17.53 14.23
C SER A 147 4.95 -17.71 14.06
N ALA A 148 5.41 -18.15 12.87
CA ALA A 148 6.84 -18.27 12.56
C ALA A 148 7.55 -16.91 12.38
N ILE A 149 6.81 -15.81 12.16
CA ILE A 149 7.34 -14.46 11.89
C ILE A 149 7.17 -13.53 13.12
N ASN A 150 6.75 -14.05 14.28
CA ASN A 150 6.52 -13.26 15.51
C ASN A 150 5.59 -12.05 15.32
N VAL A 151 4.61 -12.13 14.42
CA VAL A 151 3.58 -11.09 14.30
C VAL A 151 2.62 -11.23 15.48
N SER A 152 2.47 -10.18 16.29
CA SER A 152 1.59 -10.22 17.47
C SER A 152 0.15 -10.55 17.07
N THR A 153 -0.41 -11.56 17.75
CA THR A 153 -1.78 -12.06 17.53
C THR A 153 -2.79 -11.42 18.48
N GLU A 154 -2.52 -10.22 19.00
CA GLU A 154 -3.50 -9.52 19.85
C GLU A 154 -4.69 -9.09 18.97
N ASP A 155 -5.70 -9.97 18.92
CA ASP A 155 -6.88 -9.85 18.07
C ASP A 155 -7.76 -8.63 18.43
N ASP A 156 -7.69 -8.14 19.67
CA ASP A 156 -8.58 -7.11 20.22
C ASP A 156 -8.43 -5.73 19.55
N THR A 157 -7.31 -5.48 18.87
CA THR A 157 -7.06 -4.22 18.14
C THR A 157 -7.11 -4.37 16.62
N GLN A 158 -7.33 -5.59 16.11
CA GLN A 158 -7.36 -5.86 14.69
C GLN A 158 -8.70 -5.47 14.07
N CYS A 159 -8.67 -4.40 13.29
CA CYS A 159 -9.81 -3.91 12.55
C CYS A 159 -9.78 -4.44 11.11
N PRO A 160 -10.78 -5.23 10.67
CA PRO A 160 -10.83 -5.72 9.30
C PRO A 160 -11.11 -4.56 8.31
N ILE A 161 -10.44 -4.62 7.16
CA ILE A 161 -10.62 -3.72 6.03
C ILE A 161 -10.95 -4.53 4.79
N LEU A 162 -11.90 -4.03 3.99
CA LEU A 162 -12.16 -4.52 2.64
C LEU A 162 -11.91 -3.43 1.63
N VAL A 163 -11.06 -3.68 0.63
CA VAL A 163 -10.82 -2.75 -0.48
C VAL A 163 -11.45 -3.34 -1.75
N HIS A 164 -12.42 -2.62 -2.29
CA HIS A 164 -13.05 -2.94 -3.57
C HIS A 164 -12.41 -2.07 -4.64
N LEU A 165 -11.84 -2.67 -5.67
CA LEU A 165 -11.17 -1.96 -6.75
C LEU A 165 -11.30 -2.69 -8.09
N PHE A 166 -10.99 -1.99 -9.18
CA PHE A 166 -10.90 -2.57 -10.51
C PHE A 166 -9.44 -2.63 -10.96
N ALA A 167 -8.98 -3.80 -11.38
CA ALA A 167 -7.62 -4.03 -11.85
C ALA A 167 -7.62 -5.04 -13.01
N HIS A 168 -6.55 -5.09 -13.80
CA HIS A 168 -6.38 -6.02 -14.91
C HIS A 168 -6.04 -7.44 -14.44
N ASP A 169 -5.47 -7.57 -13.24
CA ASP A 169 -5.04 -8.85 -12.68
C ASP A 169 -4.87 -8.81 -11.15
N PRO A 170 -4.68 -9.97 -10.49
CA PRO A 170 -4.55 -10.02 -9.03
C PRO A 170 -3.33 -9.28 -8.46
N PHE A 171 -2.25 -9.13 -9.24
CA PHE A 171 -1.02 -8.48 -8.78
C PHE A 171 -1.20 -6.97 -8.75
N GLU A 172 -1.71 -6.37 -9.84
CA GLU A 172 -2.08 -4.95 -9.86
C GLU A 172 -3.13 -4.66 -8.77
N ALA A 173 -4.09 -5.57 -8.58
CA ALA A 173 -5.06 -5.44 -7.52
C ALA A 173 -4.37 -5.31 -6.15
N PHE A 174 -3.45 -6.22 -5.84
CA PHE A 174 -2.69 -6.22 -4.58
C PHE A 174 -1.90 -4.92 -4.36
N GLU A 175 -1.12 -4.49 -5.35
CA GLU A 175 -0.31 -3.26 -5.26
C GLU A 175 -1.20 -2.03 -5.02
N ARG A 176 -2.20 -1.81 -5.87
CA ARG A 176 -3.13 -0.67 -5.71
C ARG A 176 -3.91 -0.75 -4.41
N GLY A 177 -4.29 -1.96 -4.00
CA GLY A 177 -4.97 -2.19 -2.74
C GLY A 177 -4.12 -1.79 -1.54
N ASN A 178 -2.84 -2.14 -1.54
CA ASN A 178 -1.91 -1.74 -0.48
C ASN A 178 -1.72 -0.23 -0.44
N ASP A 179 -1.55 0.42 -1.59
CA ASP A 179 -1.44 1.89 -1.66
C ASP A 179 -2.65 2.58 -1.00
N HIS A 180 -3.87 2.13 -1.34
CA HIS A 180 -5.10 2.65 -0.73
C HIS A 180 -5.17 2.38 0.79
N VAL A 181 -4.72 1.21 1.23
CA VAL A 181 -4.66 0.87 2.66
C VAL A 181 -3.65 1.76 3.39
N ASP A 182 -2.48 2.02 2.81
CA ASP A 182 -1.46 2.85 3.43
C ASP A 182 -1.86 4.32 3.47
N ARG A 183 -2.53 4.84 2.43
CA ARG A 183 -3.14 6.17 2.48
C ARG A 183 -4.24 6.26 3.54
N PHE A 184 -5.10 5.24 3.64
CA PHE A 184 -6.11 5.16 4.68
C PHE A 184 -5.48 5.13 6.08
N ARG A 185 -4.40 4.38 6.28
CA ARG A 185 -3.62 4.38 7.53
C ARG A 185 -3.01 5.75 7.82
N GLY A 186 -2.47 6.42 6.81
CA GLY A 186 -1.96 7.79 6.91
C GLY A 186 -3.03 8.77 7.38
N MET A 187 -4.25 8.68 6.80
CA MET A 187 -5.40 9.48 7.23
C MET A 187 -5.80 9.19 8.69
N LEU A 188 -5.87 7.92 9.09
CA LEU A 188 -6.16 7.56 10.48
C LEU A 188 -5.11 8.11 11.45
N ASN A 189 -3.83 8.04 11.09
CA ASN A 189 -2.75 8.61 11.90
C ASN A 189 -2.92 10.13 12.05
N LEU A 190 -3.26 10.84 10.98
CA LEU A 190 -3.55 12.28 11.06
C LEU A 190 -4.74 12.58 11.98
N LEU A 191 -5.81 11.79 11.91
CA LEU A 191 -6.99 11.98 12.76
C LEU A 191 -6.65 11.76 14.24
N VAL A 192 -5.96 10.67 14.57
CA VAL A 192 -5.52 10.36 15.94
C VAL A 192 -4.60 11.45 16.48
N ASN A 193 -3.64 11.90 15.67
CA ASN A 193 -2.68 12.93 16.07
C ASN A 193 -3.31 14.34 16.11
N SER A 194 -4.34 14.63 15.31
CA SER A 194 -5.04 15.92 15.34
C SER A 194 -5.82 16.14 16.64
N GLY A 195 -6.29 15.06 17.28
CA GLY A 195 -6.89 15.10 18.62
C GLY A 195 -5.86 15.30 19.74
N GLN A 196 -4.59 15.02 19.46
CA GLN A 196 -3.45 15.34 20.31
C GLN A 196 -2.86 16.68 19.85
N SER A 197 -3.61 17.77 19.99
CA SER A 197 -3.02 19.09 19.82
C SER A 197 -1.93 19.28 20.88
N VAL A 198 -0.68 18.98 20.54
CA VAL A 198 0.47 19.55 21.25
C VAL A 198 0.38 21.03 20.95
N ASN A 199 -0.26 21.80 21.84
CA ASN A 199 -0.28 23.25 21.72
C ASN A 199 1.19 23.71 21.74
N PRO A 200 1.77 24.13 20.59
CA PRO A 200 3.18 24.46 20.53
C PRO A 200 3.49 25.74 21.34
N PHE A 201 2.44 26.45 21.77
CA PHE A 201 2.50 27.63 22.63
C PHE A 201 2.21 27.33 24.11
N ALA A 202 1.99 26.06 24.51
CA ALA A 202 1.79 25.72 25.93
C ALA A 202 3.02 26.05 26.81
N ARG A 203 4.20 26.17 26.21
CA ARG A 203 5.43 26.65 26.89
C ARG A 203 5.60 28.18 26.86
N MET A 204 4.77 28.91 26.11
CA MET A 204 4.79 30.37 26.03
C MET A 204 3.73 31.06 26.91
N THR A 205 2.79 30.29 27.48
CA THR A 205 1.97 30.78 28.60
C THR A 205 2.79 30.74 29.88
N ALA A 206 3.33 31.89 30.27
CA ALA A 206 3.96 32.09 31.57
C ALA A 206 3.02 31.67 32.72
N PRO A 207 3.54 31.19 33.86
CA PRO A 207 2.72 30.89 35.02
C PRO A 207 2.28 32.22 35.62
N SER A 208 1.05 32.66 35.38
CA SER A 208 0.44 33.65 36.25
C SER A 208 0.18 32.97 37.60
N CYS A 209 0.82 33.49 38.63
CA CYS A 209 0.78 33.07 40.02
C CYS A 209 -0.57 32.52 40.50
N GLY A 210 -0.47 31.43 41.28
CA GLY A 210 -1.45 31.08 42.30
C GLY A 210 -2.60 30.20 41.84
N GLU A 211 -2.42 28.88 41.93
CA GLU A 211 -3.21 28.04 42.86
C GLU A 211 -2.79 26.57 42.71
N GLN A 212 -2.29 26.01 43.81
CA GLN A 212 -2.21 24.56 43.98
C GLN A 212 -3.63 24.00 44.01
N ILE A 213 -4.02 23.23 43.00
CA ILE A 213 -5.13 22.29 43.14
C ILE A 213 -4.67 20.91 42.65
N SER A 214 -4.14 20.16 43.62
CA SER A 214 -4.53 18.77 43.92
C SER A 214 -4.87 17.87 42.74
N ALA A 215 -3.99 16.91 42.48
CA ALA A 215 -4.35 15.65 41.85
C ALA A 215 -5.57 15.03 42.55
N ARG A 216 -6.74 15.11 41.91
CA ARG A 216 -7.89 14.26 42.19
C ARG A 216 -8.46 13.77 40.87
N SER A 217 -8.41 12.46 40.72
CA SER A 217 -9.38 11.67 39.95
C SER A 217 -10.79 12.22 40.13
N PHE A 218 -11.60 12.21 39.07
CA PHE A 218 -13.03 11.82 39.03
C PHE A 218 -13.64 12.08 37.64
N PRO A 219 -14.83 11.52 37.31
CA PRO A 219 -15.02 10.69 36.12
C PRO A 219 -16.17 11.20 35.23
N PHE A 220 -16.63 10.36 34.29
CA PHE A 220 -17.95 10.35 33.62
C PHE A 220 -18.60 11.67 33.22
N GLY A 221 -18.94 11.81 31.93
CA GLY A 221 -19.97 12.77 31.55
C GLY A 221 -20.23 12.89 30.06
N SER A 222 -21.26 12.19 29.59
CA SER A 222 -21.93 12.42 28.32
C SER A 222 -22.10 13.90 28.00
N SER A 223 -21.61 14.36 26.85
CA SER A 223 -22.15 15.56 26.21
C SER A 223 -21.97 15.48 24.70
N SER A 224 -23.04 14.99 24.09
CA SER A 224 -23.48 15.23 22.73
C SER A 224 -23.25 16.70 22.34
N ARG A 225 -22.17 17.02 21.61
CA ARG A 225 -22.02 18.32 20.93
C ARG A 225 -20.95 18.44 19.83
N TRP A 226 -20.38 17.34 19.33
CA TRP A 226 -19.42 17.38 18.22
C TRP A 226 -20.01 17.10 16.83
N LEU A 227 -21.32 16.84 16.73
CA LEU A 227 -22.00 16.49 15.46
C LEU A 227 -22.40 17.68 14.57
N ALA A 228 -21.97 18.92 14.86
CA ALA A 228 -22.50 20.10 14.17
C ALA A 228 -21.54 20.80 13.18
N ARG A 229 -20.34 20.25 12.88
CA ARG A 229 -19.36 21.00 12.06
C ARG A 229 -18.82 20.35 10.78
N TYR A 230 -19.31 19.19 10.36
CA TYR A 230 -18.93 18.59 9.06
C TYR A 230 -20.14 18.07 8.25
N ARG A 231 -21.25 18.81 8.30
CA ARG A 231 -22.22 18.78 7.20
C ARG A 231 -21.77 19.82 6.17
N ASN A 232 -21.54 19.36 4.94
CA ASN A 232 -21.16 20.12 3.74
C ASN A 232 -19.66 20.22 3.46
N VAL A 233 -19.07 19.12 2.97
CA VAL A 233 -18.28 19.15 1.72
C VAL A 233 -18.48 17.80 1.01
N LEU A 234 -19.49 17.75 0.15
CA LEU A 234 -19.66 16.75 -0.91
C LEU A 234 -20.20 17.51 -2.11
N VAL A 235 -19.35 17.69 -3.13
CA VAL A 235 -19.73 17.77 -4.54
C VAL A 235 -18.76 16.85 -5.27
#